data_AF-A0A8J3VMG2-F1
#
_entry.id   AF-A0A8J3VMG2-F1
#
_cell.length_a   1.000
_cell.length_b   1.000
_cell.length_c   1.000
_cell.angle_alpha   90.00
_cell.angle_beta   90.00
_cell.angle_gamma   90.00
#
_symmetry.space_group_name_H-M   'P 1'
#
loop_
_entity.id
_entity.type
_entity.pdbx_description
1 polymer ?
#
loop_
_entity_poly.entity_id
_entity_poly.type
_entity_poly.pdbx_seq_one_letter_code
_entity_poly.pdbx_strand_id
1 'polypeptide(L)'
;MGTPFLPDWLPDWDGAEELVGTRDPSAFVADAQRVVDAIFTDDDTGLDALDEEAEASLVPVIETLSQLIEDEADVLRIVVASRLVRRTAAPHLSVLPIDLRQAIECLPDY
;
A
#
# COMPACT_ATOMS: atom_id res chain seq x y z
N MET A 1 18.42 0.28 8.47
CA MET A 1 17.55 -0.91 8.61
C MET A 1 17.63 -1.68 7.29
N GLY A 2 17.24 -2.94 7.24
CA GLY A 2 17.23 -3.69 5.98
C GLY A 2 15.95 -3.38 5.20
N THR A 3 16.06 -3.09 3.90
CA THR A 3 14.89 -2.84 3.05
C THR A 3 13.94 -4.03 3.14
N PRO A 4 12.64 -3.82 3.39
CA PRO A 4 11.69 -4.91 3.58
C PRO A 4 11.63 -5.80 2.35
N PHE A 5 11.52 -7.11 2.59
CA PHE A 5 11.60 -8.14 1.56
C PHE A 5 10.23 -8.36 0.91
N LEU A 6 10.09 -7.97 -0.35
CA LEU A 6 9.00 -8.39 -1.24
C LEU A 6 9.46 -9.63 -2.02
N PRO A 7 8.82 -10.80 -1.85
CA PRO A 7 9.20 -12.00 -2.58
C PRO A 7 8.96 -11.86 -4.09
N ASP A 8 9.91 -12.33 -4.91
CA ASP A 8 9.85 -12.24 -6.37
C ASP A 8 8.74 -13.10 -7.02
N TRP A 9 8.17 -14.04 -6.26
CA TRP A 9 7.06 -14.89 -6.71
C TRP A 9 5.68 -14.25 -6.50
N LEU A 10 5.60 -13.05 -5.93
CA LEU A 10 4.33 -12.33 -5.83
C LEU A 10 3.80 -12.03 -7.24
N PRO A 11 2.51 -12.26 -7.52
CA PRO A 11 1.94 -11.89 -8.81
C PRO A 11 1.90 -10.36 -9.00
N ASP A 12 2.05 -9.59 -7.92
CA ASP A 12 2.09 -8.12 -7.91
C ASP A 12 3.24 -7.54 -8.76
N TRP A 13 4.27 -8.35 -9.06
CA TRP A 13 5.36 -8.04 -9.98
C TRP A 13 4.95 -8.07 -11.46
N ASP A 14 3.90 -8.81 -11.82
CA ASP A 14 3.48 -8.97 -13.22
C ASP A 14 3.06 -7.62 -13.81
N GLY A 15 3.70 -7.22 -14.91
CA GLY A 15 3.48 -5.92 -15.55
C GLY A 15 3.89 -4.69 -14.74
N ALA A 16 4.51 -4.85 -13.56
CA ALA A 16 4.86 -3.72 -12.70
C ALA A 16 5.92 -2.80 -13.34
N GLU A 17 6.92 -3.38 -14.02
CA GLU A 17 7.95 -2.62 -14.74
C GLU A 17 7.35 -1.79 -15.88
N GLU A 18 6.40 -2.38 -16.64
CA GLU A 18 5.70 -1.67 -17.70
C GLU A 18 4.89 -0.51 -17.13
N LEU A 19 4.14 -0.76 -16.05
CA LEU A 19 3.34 0.25 -15.38
C LEU A 19 4.18 1.43 -14.86
N VAL A 20 5.33 1.17 -14.26
CA VAL A 20 6.29 2.21 -13.85
C VAL A 20 6.71 3.07 -15.06
N GLY A 21 6.82 2.48 -16.24
CA GLY A 21 7.12 3.19 -17.49
C GLY A 21 5.97 4.07 -18.03
N THR A 22 4.75 3.93 -17.52
CA THR A 22 3.56 4.66 -18.02
C THR A 22 3.24 5.96 -17.28
N ARG A 23 3.77 6.15 -16.06
CA ARG A 23 3.40 7.27 -15.18
C ARG A 23 4.61 7.77 -14.39
N ASP A 24 4.56 9.03 -13.98
CA ASP A 24 5.57 9.63 -13.10
C ASP A 24 5.81 8.80 -11.81
N PRO A 25 7.07 8.43 -11.51
CA PRO A 25 7.45 7.72 -10.28
C PRO A 25 6.96 8.40 -9.00
N SER A 26 7.05 9.73 -8.94
CA SER A 26 6.61 10.54 -7.80
C SER A 26 5.11 10.41 -7.53
N ALA A 27 4.32 10.10 -8.55
CA ALA A 27 2.89 9.94 -8.41
C ALA A 27 2.54 8.62 -7.69
N PHE A 28 3.29 7.54 -7.95
CA PHE A 28 3.15 6.28 -7.20
C PHE A 28 3.51 6.46 -5.73
N VAL A 29 4.61 7.16 -5.45
CA VAL A 29 5.03 7.45 -4.07
C VAL A 29 3.98 8.29 -3.35
N ALA A 30 3.43 9.32 -4.01
CA ALA A 30 2.38 10.17 -3.42
C ALA A 30 1.08 9.40 -3.13
N ASP A 31 0.66 8.50 -4.02
CA ASP A 31 -0.53 7.68 -3.80
C ASP A 31 -0.30 6.65 -2.69
N ALA A 32 0.89 6.04 -2.62
CA ALA A 32 1.29 5.16 -1.54
C ALA A 32 1.33 5.88 -0.18
N GLN A 33 1.90 7.08 -0.14
CA GLN A 33 1.96 7.90 1.07
C GLN A 33 0.57 8.24 1.61
N ARG A 34 -0.40 8.53 0.74
CA ARG A 34 -1.79 8.77 1.17
C ARG A 34 -2.39 7.59 1.94
N VAL A 35 -2.04 6.36 1.57
CA VAL A 35 -2.54 5.16 2.27
C VAL A 35 -1.88 5.01 3.64
N VAL A 36 -0.55 5.23 3.70
CA VAL A 36 0.20 5.25 4.97
C VAL A 36 -0.37 6.31 5.90
N ASP A 37 -0.56 7.53 5.40
CA ASP A 37 -1.12 8.65 6.16
C ASP A 37 -2.56 8.37 6.62
N ALA A 38 -3.38 7.69 5.81
CA ALA A 38 -4.76 7.36 6.16
C ALA A 38 -4.90 6.30 7.27
N ILE A 39 -3.91 5.41 7.42
CA ILE A 39 -3.87 4.41 8.50
C ILE A 39 -3.18 4.97 9.74
N PHE A 40 -1.97 5.52 9.57
CA PHE A 40 -1.11 5.96 10.67
C PHE A 40 -1.28 7.46 10.97
N THR A 41 -2.50 7.99 10.79
CA THR A 41 -2.80 9.38 11.16
C THR A 41 -2.43 9.61 12.63
N ASP A 42 -1.99 10.82 12.98
CA ASP A 42 -1.61 11.21 14.36
C ASP A 42 -2.74 11.02 15.40
N ASP A 43 -3.99 10.82 14.97
CA ASP A 43 -5.17 10.68 15.84
C ASP A 43 -5.60 9.21 16.08
N ASP A 44 -4.84 8.21 15.59
CA ASP A 44 -5.13 6.74 15.65
C ASP A 44 -6.51 6.29 15.12
N THR A 45 -7.37 7.23 14.69
CA THR A 45 -8.76 7.02 14.27
C THR A 45 -8.87 6.07 13.07
N GLY A 46 -7.84 6.01 12.22
CA GLY A 46 -7.79 5.10 11.07
C GLY A 46 -7.65 3.63 11.48
N LEU A 47 -6.81 3.34 12.48
CA LEU A 47 -6.60 2.01 13.06
C LEU A 47 -7.79 1.58 13.91
N ASP A 48 -8.27 2.47 14.78
CA ASP A 48 -9.40 2.20 15.69
C ASP A 48 -10.72 1.88 14.95
N ALA A 49 -10.83 2.27 13.68
CA ALA A 49 -12.00 2.02 12.85
C ALA A 49 -11.96 0.68 12.08
N LEU A 50 -10.83 -0.03 12.12
CA LEU A 50 -10.71 -1.35 11.52
C LEU A 50 -11.26 -2.42 12.47
N ASP A 51 -11.86 -3.47 11.89
CA ASP A 51 -12.06 -4.71 12.63
C ASP A 51 -10.74 -5.50 12.75
N GLU A 52 -10.67 -6.40 13.74
CA GLU A 52 -9.47 -7.17 14.06
C GLU A 52 -8.91 -7.95 12.85
N GLU A 53 -9.78 -8.45 11.95
CA GLU A 53 -9.35 -9.21 10.77
C GLU A 53 -8.76 -8.29 9.69
N ALA A 54 -9.40 -7.16 9.44
CA ALA A 54 -8.90 -6.14 8.53
C ALA A 54 -7.58 -5.53 9.03
N GLU A 55 -7.47 -5.23 10.33
CA GLU A 55 -6.26 -4.72 10.96
C GLU A 55 -5.11 -5.71 10.83
N ALA A 56 -5.31 -6.96 11.27
CA ALA A 56 -4.29 -8.00 11.23
C ALA A 56 -3.80 -8.31 9.80
N SER A 57 -4.66 -8.11 8.81
CA SER A 57 -4.33 -8.31 7.40
C SER A 57 -3.64 -7.11 6.77
N LEU A 58 -4.11 -5.89 7.04
CA LEU A 58 -3.67 -4.67 6.35
C LEU A 58 -2.45 -4.02 6.98
N VAL A 59 -2.37 -3.97 8.31
CA VAL A 59 -1.28 -3.26 9.00
C VAL A 59 0.09 -3.76 8.55
N PRO A 60 0.40 -5.07 8.51
CA PRO A 60 1.75 -5.52 8.14
C PRO A 60 2.18 -5.15 6.72
N VAL A 61 1.24 -5.11 5.77
CA VAL A 61 1.53 -4.74 4.38
C VAL A 61 1.62 -3.23 4.18
N ILE A 62 0.87 -2.44 4.95
CA ILE A 62 0.98 -0.98 4.92
C ILE A 62 2.26 -0.52 5.66
N GLU A 63 2.67 -1.19 6.74
CA GLU A 63 3.99 -0.99 7.36
C GLU A 63 5.13 -1.29 6.37
N THR A 64 5.00 -2.39 5.61
CA THR A 64 5.96 -2.72 4.55
C THR A 64 6.03 -1.61 3.50
N LEU A 65 4.89 -1.05 3.10
CA LEU A 65 4.83 0.07 2.17
C LEU A 65 5.46 1.33 2.75
N SER A 66 5.15 1.67 4.01
CA SER A 66 5.75 2.82 4.73
C SER A 66 7.27 2.71 4.75
N GLN A 67 7.80 1.55 5.17
CA GLN A 67 9.24 1.34 5.27
C GLN A 67 9.93 1.46 3.90
N LEU A 68 9.30 1.01 2.80
CA LEU A 68 9.84 1.19 1.45
C LEU A 68 9.92 2.67 1.05
N ILE A 69 8.94 3.48 1.45
CA ILE A 69 8.96 4.92 1.19
C ILE A 69 10.03 5.59 2.04
N GLU A 70 10.12 5.26 3.32
CA GLU A 70 11.10 5.80 4.27
C GLU A 70 12.54 5.45 3.88
N ASP A 71 12.77 4.25 3.35
CA ASP A 71 14.08 3.79 2.87
C ASP A 71 14.43 4.34 1.47
N GLU A 72 13.56 5.17 0.87
CA GLU A 72 13.69 5.67 -0.51
C GLU A 72 13.92 4.53 -1.52
N ALA A 73 13.19 3.42 -1.35
CA ALA A 73 13.34 2.24 -2.18
C ALA A 73 12.95 2.51 -3.65
N ASP A 74 13.40 1.63 -4.54
CA ASP A 74 13.06 1.70 -5.96
C ASP A 74 11.54 1.72 -6.17
N VAL A 75 11.06 2.58 -7.09
CA VAL A 75 9.63 2.81 -7.29
C VAL A 75 8.89 1.53 -7.72
N LEU A 76 9.59 0.59 -8.38
CA LEU A 76 9.03 -0.72 -8.72
C LEU A 76 8.59 -1.47 -7.46
N ARG A 77 9.41 -1.45 -6.40
CA ARG A 77 9.06 -2.09 -5.12
C ARG A 77 7.87 -1.39 -4.46
N ILE A 78 7.80 -0.06 -4.55
CA ILE A 78 6.67 0.72 -4.04
C ILE A 78 5.38 0.36 -4.79
N VAL A 79 5.43 0.21 -6.12
CA VAL A 79 4.29 -0.23 -6.95
C VAL A 79 3.84 -1.64 -6.55
N VAL A 80 4.77 -2.57 -6.38
CA VAL A 80 4.47 -3.96 -5.98
C VAL A 80 3.84 -4.01 -4.58
N ALA A 81 4.40 -3.26 -3.61
CA ALA A 81 3.81 -3.16 -2.28
C ALA A 81 2.42 -2.49 -2.31
N SER A 82 2.23 -1.48 -3.16
CA SER A 82 0.93 -0.81 -3.34
C SER A 82 -0.13 -1.77 -3.89
N ARG A 83 0.23 -2.57 -4.90
CA ARG A 83 -0.64 -3.63 -5.44
C ARG A 83 -0.98 -4.68 -4.39
N LEU A 84 0.01 -5.06 -3.58
CA LEU A 84 -0.17 -6.00 -2.49
C LEU A 84 -1.17 -5.46 -1.45
N VAL A 85 -1.04 -4.19 -1.03
CA VAL A 85 -1.99 -3.52 -0.14
C VAL A 85 -3.40 -3.53 -0.74
N ARG A 86 -3.54 -3.14 -2.01
CA ARG A 86 -4.84 -3.11 -2.70
C ARG A 86 -5.48 -4.49 -2.77
N ARG A 87 -4.71 -5.54 -3.07
CA ARG A 87 -5.20 -6.93 -3.08
C ARG A 87 -5.63 -7.38 -1.70
N THR A 88 -4.83 -7.11 -0.67
CA THR A 88 -5.15 -7.48 0.71
C THR A 88 -6.39 -6.75 1.22
N ALA A 89 -6.61 -5.52 0.77
CA ALA A 89 -7.78 -4.73 1.13
C ALA A 89 -9.08 -5.14 0.41
N ALA A 90 -8.99 -5.77 -0.77
CA ALA A 90 -10.13 -6.15 -1.58
C ALA A 90 -11.28 -6.86 -0.81
N PRO A 91 -11.03 -7.87 0.06
CA PRO A 91 -12.09 -8.49 0.86
C PRO A 91 -12.69 -7.57 1.93
N HIS A 92 -11.97 -6.53 2.36
CA HIS A 92 -12.37 -5.65 3.48
C HIS A 92 -12.92 -4.29 3.03
N LEU A 93 -12.90 -3.92 1.74
CA LEU A 93 -13.27 -2.58 1.26
C LEU A 93 -14.63 -2.06 1.77
N SER A 94 -15.59 -2.95 2.02
CA SER A 94 -16.93 -2.58 2.50
C SER A 94 -16.97 -2.12 3.97
N VAL A 95 -15.97 -2.51 4.76
CA VAL A 95 -15.87 -2.19 6.20
C VAL A 95 -14.80 -1.14 6.49
N LEU A 96 -13.94 -0.81 5.53
CA LEU A 96 -12.93 0.22 5.70
C LEU A 96 -13.54 1.63 5.81
N PRO A 97 -12.91 2.52 6.60
CA PRO A 97 -13.20 3.95 6.57
C PRO A 97 -13.16 4.51 5.15
N ILE A 98 -14.02 5.50 4.86
CA ILE A 98 -14.16 6.05 3.52
C ILE A 98 -12.85 6.63 2.98
N ASP A 99 -12.10 7.33 3.82
CA ASP A 99 -10.82 7.95 3.45
C ASP A 99 -9.77 6.89 3.09
N LEU A 100 -9.65 5.83 3.91
CA LEU A 100 -8.75 4.71 3.65
C LEU A 100 -9.13 3.96 2.37
N ARG A 101 -10.42 3.67 2.18
CA ARG A 101 -10.91 3.02 0.97
C ARG A 101 -10.55 3.83 -0.27
N GLN A 102 -10.81 5.14 -0.26
CA GLN A 102 -10.50 6.03 -1.39
C GLN A 102 -9.00 6.08 -1.69
N ALA A 103 -8.15 6.10 -0.66
CA ALA A 103 -6.70 6.07 -0.83
C ALA A 103 -6.25 4.74 -1.47
N ILE A 104 -6.78 3.61 -1.01
CA ILE A 104 -6.47 2.28 -1.56
C ILE A 104 -6.95 2.14 -3.01
N GLU A 105 -8.12 2.68 -3.36
CA GLU A 105 -8.65 2.66 -4.72
C GLU A 105 -7.78 3.44 -5.72
N CYS A 106 -6.99 4.41 -5.24
CA CYS A 106 -6.01 5.15 -6.04
C CYS A 106 -4.72 4.36 -6.30
N LEU A 107 -4.43 3.31 -5.53
CA LEU A 107 -3.25 2.47 -5.74
C LEU A 107 -3.37 1.68 -7.06
N PRO A 108 -2.25 1.36 -7.72
CA PRO A 108 -2.27 0.58 -8.95
C PRO A 108 -2.89 -0.82 -8.75
N ASP A 109 -3.68 -1.25 -9.75
CA ASP A 109 -4.20 -2.61 -9.85
C ASP A 109 -3.25 -3.52 -10.68
N TYR A 110 -3.64 -4.77 -10.87
CA TYR A 110 -2.95 -5.75 -11.71
C TYR A 110 -3.06 -5.37 -13.18
#